data_AF-A0A1V8SD47-F1
#
_entry.id   AF-A0A1V8SD47-F1
#
_cell.length_a   1.000
_cell.length_b   1.000
_cell.length_c   1.000
_cell.angle_alpha   90.00
_cell.angle_beta   90.00
_cell.angle_gamma   90.00
#
_symmetry.space_group_name_H-M   'P 1'
#
loop_
_entity.id
_entity.type
_entity.pdbx_description
1 polymer ?
#
loop_
_entity_poly.entity_id
_entity_poly.type
_entity_poly.pdbx_seq_one_letter_code
_entity_poly.pdbx_strand_id
1 'polypeptide(L)'
;MAIDKMIVEEADEVVLETEVDNIPSLRIYENLGFIRTKRLHRYYLNGNTAFRLILYLKPGVPSIPTFPPDYLPPEGAEHGNGLMDEDLIARQTAHLQLEDAQHERFDVTGRSSA
;
A
#
# COMPACT_ATOMS: atom_id res chain seq x y z
N MET A 1 -11.77 -0.17 23.34
CA MET A 1 -11.50 -1.23 22.36
C MET A 1 -10.06 -1.11 21.86
N ALA A 2 -9.54 -2.06 21.07
CA ALA A 2 -8.16 -2.02 20.60
C ALA A 2 -7.87 -0.79 19.72
N ILE A 3 -8.80 -0.45 18.81
CA ILE A 3 -8.69 0.74 17.94
C ILE A 3 -8.60 2.02 18.77
N ASP A 4 -9.43 2.19 19.81
CA ASP A 4 -9.38 3.36 20.69
C ASP A 4 -8.00 3.51 21.35
N LYS A 5 -7.39 2.39 21.75
CA LYS A 5 -6.04 2.41 22.34
C LYS A 5 -4.98 2.79 21.30
N MET A 6 -5.09 2.29 20.07
CA MET A 6 -4.18 2.66 18.97
C MET A 6 -4.31 4.16 18.61
N ILE A 7 -5.51 4.73 18.72
CA ILE A 7 -5.74 6.17 18.57
C ILE A 7 -5.04 6.95 19.68
N VAL A 8 -5.18 6.51 20.94
CA VAL A 8 -4.51 7.13 22.11
C VAL A 8 -2.98 7.05 22.01
N GLU A 9 -2.45 5.97 21.43
CA GLU A 9 -1.02 5.78 21.19
C GLU A 9 -0.54 6.43 19.87
N GLU A 10 -1.36 7.28 19.25
CA GLU A 10 -1.06 8.05 18.05
C GLU A 10 -0.65 7.22 16.82
N ALA A 11 -1.23 6.03 16.63
CA ALA A 11 -1.05 5.27 15.40
C ALA A 11 -1.57 6.04 14.16
N ASP A 12 -0.84 5.95 13.04
CA ASP A 12 -1.24 6.60 11.78
C ASP A 12 -2.31 5.81 11.05
N GLU A 13 -2.21 4.48 11.09
CA GLU A 13 -3.10 3.53 10.43
C GLU A 13 -3.13 2.19 11.18
N VAL A 14 -4.19 1.41 10.92
CA VAL A 14 -4.33 0.03 11.38
C VAL A 14 -4.41 -0.87 10.16
N VAL A 15 -3.55 -1.88 10.09
CA VAL A 15 -3.51 -2.85 9.00
C VAL A 15 -3.85 -4.24 9.54
N LEU A 16 -4.66 -4.98 8.79
CA LEU A 16 -4.94 -6.39 9.07
C LEU A 16 -5.15 -7.19 7.79
N GLU A 17 -5.09 -8.51 7.91
CA GLU A 17 -5.35 -9.45 6.82
C GLU A 17 -6.49 -10.40 7.17
N THR A 18 -7.39 -10.67 6.21
CA THR A 18 -8.47 -11.67 6.37
C THR A 18 -8.61 -12.50 5.12
N GLU A 19 -8.99 -13.77 5.27
CA GLU A 19 -9.26 -14.65 4.12
C GLU A 19 -10.37 -14.06 3.24
N VAL A 20 -10.22 -14.21 1.92
CA VAL A 20 -11.14 -13.64 0.92
C VAL A 20 -12.55 -14.25 0.99
N ASP A 21 -12.67 -15.45 1.53
CA ASP A 21 -13.92 -16.21 1.71
C ASP A 21 -14.54 -16.05 3.11
N ASN A 22 -13.84 -15.40 4.05
CA ASN A 22 -14.40 -15.03 5.35
C ASN A 22 -15.27 -13.76 5.23
N ILE A 23 -16.39 -13.91 4.53
CA ILE A 23 -17.38 -12.86 4.27
C ILE A 23 -17.91 -12.19 5.57
N PRO A 24 -18.20 -12.91 6.67
CA PRO A 24 -18.64 -12.29 7.91
C PRO A 24 -17.62 -11.29 8.47
N SER A 25 -16.34 -11.68 8.54
CA SER A 25 -15.29 -10.78 9.03
C SER A 25 -15.08 -9.60 8.10
N LEU A 26 -15.06 -9.82 6.78
CA LEU A 26 -14.94 -8.73 5.79
C LEU A 26 -16.00 -7.65 6.00
N ARG A 27 -17.27 -8.04 6.17
CA ARG A 27 -18.36 -7.09 6.41
C ARG A 27 -18.18 -6.29 7.70
N ILE A 28 -17.71 -6.94 8.77
CA ILE A 28 -17.45 -6.25 10.04
C ILE A 28 -16.35 -5.21 9.86
N TYR A 29 -15.23 -5.57 9.23
CA TYR A 29 -14.13 -4.65 9.03
C TYR A 29 -14.51 -3.48 8.12
N GLU A 30 -15.22 -3.74 7.04
CA GLU A 30 -15.73 -2.68 6.14
C GLU A 30 -16.68 -1.72 6.85
N ASN A 31 -17.58 -2.24 7.70
CA ASN A 31 -18.47 -1.40 8.51
C ASN A 31 -17.72 -0.56 9.55
N LEU A 32 -16.54 -1.01 10.00
CA LEU A 32 -15.66 -0.25 10.87
C LEU A 32 -14.81 0.79 10.10
N GLY A 33 -14.94 0.87 8.78
CA GLY A 33 -14.24 1.83 7.92
C GLY A 33 -12.93 1.33 7.33
N PHE A 34 -12.60 0.04 7.48
CA PHE A 34 -11.45 -0.54 6.79
C PHE A 34 -11.69 -0.62 5.29
N ILE A 35 -10.66 -0.31 4.49
CA ILE A 35 -10.67 -0.43 3.04
C ILE A 35 -9.74 -1.54 2.58
N ARG A 36 -10.11 -2.28 1.53
CA ARG A 36 -9.26 -3.31 0.93
C ARG A 36 -8.22 -2.64 0.04
N THR A 37 -6.93 -2.89 0.30
CA THR A 37 -5.83 -2.24 -0.43
C THR A 37 -5.04 -3.20 -1.32
N LYS A 38 -4.95 -4.48 -0.92
CA LYS A 38 -4.20 -5.49 -1.68
C LYS A 38 -4.84 -6.86 -1.56
N ARG A 39 -4.81 -7.62 -2.66
CA ARG A 39 -5.10 -9.05 -2.67
C ARG A 39 -3.79 -9.83 -2.57
N LEU A 40 -3.62 -10.61 -1.51
CA LEU A 40 -2.42 -11.36 -1.20
C LEU A 40 -2.61 -12.83 -1.58
N HIS A 41 -2.03 -13.24 -2.70
CA HIS A 41 -2.15 -14.62 -3.20
C HIS A 41 -1.44 -15.60 -2.25
N ARG A 42 -2.14 -16.69 -1.87
CA ARG A 42 -1.61 -17.76 -1.00
C ARG A 42 -0.94 -17.26 0.28
N TYR A 43 -1.54 -16.27 0.92
CA TYR A 43 -1.01 -15.59 2.11
C TYR A 43 -1.02 -16.49 3.35
N TYR A 44 -2.09 -17.28 3.52
CA TYR A 44 -2.21 -18.20 4.64
C TYR A 44 -1.52 -19.53 4.34
N LEU A 45 -1.10 -20.24 5.39
CA LEU A 45 -0.37 -21.52 5.29
C LEU A 45 -1.18 -22.61 4.55
N ASN A 46 -2.52 -22.53 4.62
CA ASN A 46 -3.44 -23.39 3.86
C ASN A 46 -3.44 -23.09 2.34
N GLY A 47 -2.74 -22.04 1.89
CA GLY A 47 -2.72 -21.57 0.51
C GLY A 47 -3.87 -20.62 0.16
N ASN A 48 -4.73 -20.26 1.12
CA ASN A 48 -5.83 -19.34 0.87
C ASN A 48 -5.30 -17.92 0.64
N THR A 49 -6.02 -17.22 -0.23
CA THR A 49 -5.76 -15.81 -0.52
C THR A 49 -6.34 -14.95 0.59
N ALA A 50 -5.68 -13.83 0.90
CA ALA A 50 -6.16 -12.84 1.85
C ALA A 50 -6.40 -11.49 1.18
N PHE A 51 -7.26 -10.67 1.78
CA PHE A 51 -7.23 -9.22 1.57
C PHE A 51 -6.42 -8.57 2.68
N ARG A 52 -5.54 -7.64 2.31
CA ARG A 52 -5.04 -6.61 3.23
C ARG A 52 -6.07 -5.50 3.33
N LEU A 53 -6.42 -5.15 4.55
CA LEU A 53 -7.31 -4.06 4.87
C LEU A 53 -6.58 -3.00 5.70
N ILE A 54 -6.88 -1.73 5.43
CA ILE A 54 -6.29 -0.59 6.14
C ILE A 54 -7.41 0.32 6.66
N LEU A 55 -7.27 0.79 7.90
CA LEU A 55 -8.03 1.89 8.49
C LEU A 55 -7.06 3.03 8.80
N TYR A 56 -7.18 4.14 8.09
CA TYR A 56 -6.40 5.34 8.37
C TYR A 56 -6.99 6.09 9.56
N LEU A 57 -6.14 6.45 10.53
CA LEU A 57 -6.55 7.15 11.74
C LEU A 57 -6.22 8.64 11.71
N LYS A 58 -5.27 9.06 10.87
CA LYS A 58 -4.88 10.46 10.70
C LYS A 58 -5.10 10.97 9.27
N PRO A 59 -5.50 12.24 9.11
CA PRO A 59 -5.63 12.85 7.79
C PRO A 59 -4.26 12.95 7.10
N GLY A 60 -4.23 12.80 5.78
CA GLY A 60 -3.02 12.96 4.97
C GLY A 60 -2.12 11.73 4.90
N VAL A 61 -2.25 10.75 5.81
CA VAL A 61 -1.51 9.47 5.75
C VAL A 61 -1.70 8.72 4.41
N PRO A 62 -2.92 8.60 3.85
CA PRO A 62 -3.11 7.90 2.57
C PRO A 62 -2.38 8.55 1.39
N SER A 63 -2.05 9.84 1.50
CA SER A 63 -1.36 10.61 0.45
C SER A 63 0.15 10.66 0.62
N ILE A 64 0.71 10.06 1.68
CA ILE A 64 2.15 9.97 1.85
C ILE A 64 2.67 8.93 0.84
N PRO A 65 3.55 9.30 -0.11
CA PRO A 65 4.13 8.35 -1.03
C PRO A 65 4.92 7.30 -0.24
N THR A 66 4.54 6.03 -0.42
CA THR A 66 5.16 4.89 0.28
C THR A 66 6.40 4.36 -0.44
N PHE A 67 6.75 4.96 -1.58
CA PHE A 67 7.99 4.69 -2.29
C PHE A 67 9.19 5.19 -1.49
N PRO A 68 10.38 4.60 -1.68
CA PRO A 68 11.51 4.84 -0.79
C PRO A 68 11.77 6.34 -0.66
N PRO A 69 12.12 6.83 0.54
CA PRO A 69 12.66 8.18 0.65
C PRO A 69 13.75 8.30 -0.40
N ASP A 70 13.76 9.41 -1.15
CA ASP A 70 14.91 9.75 -1.99
C ASP A 70 16.14 9.54 -1.12
N TYR A 71 16.91 8.49 -1.41
CA TYR A 71 18.19 8.26 -0.75
C TYR A 71 19.09 9.38 -1.25
N LEU A 72 18.94 10.57 -0.65
CA LEU A 72 19.92 11.61 -0.75
C LEU A 72 21.19 11.00 -0.17
N PRO A 73 22.25 10.83 -0.98
CA PRO A 73 23.52 10.41 -0.42
C PRO A 73 23.88 11.38 0.71
N PRO A 74 24.44 10.90 1.83
CA PRO A 74 24.79 11.75 2.95
C PRO A 74 25.65 12.93 2.47
N GLU A 75 25.30 14.14 2.92
CA GLU A 75 26.06 15.36 2.62
C GLU A 75 27.53 15.13 3.02
N GLY A 76 28.41 15.09 2.02
CA GLY A 76 29.85 14.81 2.19
C GLY A 76 30.38 13.60 1.43
N ALA A 77 29.55 12.85 0.69
CA ALA A 77 30.06 11.89 -0.29
C ALA A 77 30.62 12.63 -1.52
N GLU A 78 31.93 12.87 -1.53
CA GLU A 78 32.60 13.46 -2.69
C GLU A 78 32.37 12.60 -3.94
N HIS A 79 32.03 13.26 -5.04
CA HIS A 79 31.80 12.62 -6.33
C HIS A 79 33.10 11.98 -6.83
N GLY A 80 33.24 10.68 -6.59
CA GLY A 80 34.13 9.82 -7.37
C GLY A 80 33.53 9.65 -8.77
N ASN A 81 34.25 10.12 -9.79
CA ASN A 81 33.88 9.98 -11.20
C ASN A 81 33.41 8.57 -11.57
N GLY A 82 32.28 8.51 -12.27
CA GLY A 82 32.06 7.55 -13.37
C GLY A 82 31.06 6.43 -13.10
N LEU A 83 30.04 6.38 -13.97
CA LEU A 83 29.11 5.28 -14.24
C LEU A 83 27.93 5.18 -13.28
N MET A 84 26.99 6.11 -13.43
CA MET A 84 25.59 5.82 -13.09
C MET A 84 25.08 4.79 -14.10
N ASP A 85 24.99 3.54 -13.66
CA ASP A 85 24.57 2.37 -14.44
C ASP A 85 23.23 2.64 -15.15
N GLU A 86 23.26 2.73 -16.48
CA GLU A 86 22.09 2.67 -17.36
C GLU A 86 21.18 1.47 -17.00
N ASP A 87 21.77 0.40 -16.46
CA ASP A 87 21.06 -0.79 -15.95
C ASP A 87 20.10 -0.46 -14.79
N LEU A 88 20.39 0.53 -13.95
CA LEU A 88 19.52 0.93 -12.84
C LEU A 88 18.29 1.71 -13.35
N ILE A 89 18.50 2.60 -14.31
CA ILE A 89 17.44 3.37 -14.99
C ILE A 89 16.56 2.43 -15.82
N ALA A 90 17.17 1.49 -16.55
CA ALA A 90 16.44 0.47 -17.29
C ALA A 90 15.59 -0.41 -16.36
N ARG A 91 16.13 -0.81 -15.19
CA ARG A 91 15.39 -1.57 -14.17
C ARG A 91 14.24 -0.77 -13.55
N GLN A 92 14.44 0.51 -13.23
CA GLN A 92 13.37 1.39 -12.75
C GLN A 92 12.27 1.60 -13.79
N THR A 93 12.64 1.75 -15.07
CA THR A 93 11.70 1.95 -16.17
C THR A 93 10.87 0.69 -16.45
N ALA A 94 11.50 -0.49 -16.40
CA ALA A 94 10.82 -1.77 -16.54
C ALA A 94 9.85 -2.08 -15.39
N HIS A 95 10.18 -1.65 -14.16
CA HIS A 95 9.31 -1.84 -13.00
C HIS A 95 8.05 -0.95 -13.08
N LEU A 96 8.20 0.31 -13.54
CA LEU A 96 7.07 1.22 -13.77
C LEU A 96 6.14 0.72 -14.89
N GLN A 97 6.69 0.19 -15.99
CA GLN A 97 5.89 -0.36 -17.10
C GLN A 97 5.13 -1.65 -16.75
N LEU A 98 5.60 -2.42 -15.77
CA LEU A 98 4.87 -3.57 -15.25
C LEU A 98 3.71 -3.17 -14.31
N GLU A 99 3.84 -2.07 -13.58
CA GLU A 99 2.80 -1.56 -12.69
C GLU A 99 1.63 -0.90 -13.45
N ASP A 100 1.91 -0.25 -14.59
CA ASP A 100 0.89 0.29 -15.50
C ASP A 100 0.02 -0.80 -16.15
N ALA A 101 0.53 -2.03 -16.27
CA ALA A 101 -0.21 -3.16 -16.85
C ALA A 101 -1.22 -3.80 -15.88
N GLN A 102 -1.25 -3.39 -14.60
CA GLN A 102 -2.10 -3.98 -13.55
C GLN A 102 -3.08 -2.98 -12.91
N HIS A 103 -3.02 -1.68 -13.25
CA HIS A 103 -3.97 -0.69 -12.76
C HIS A 103 -5.23 -0.62 -13.65
N GLU A 104 -6.25 -1.42 -13.33
CA GLU A 104 -7.62 -1.00 -13.62
C GLU A 104 -7.89 0.28 -12.81
N ARG A 105 -8.25 1.35 -13.52
CA ARG A 105 -8.60 2.65 -12.91
C ARG A 105 -9.87 2.47 -12.08
N PHE A 106 -9.75 2.51 -10.76
CA PHE A 106 -10.90 2.67 -9.87
C PHE A 106 -11.16 4.16 -9.64
N ASP A 107 -12.28 4.63 -10.17
CA ASP A 107 -12.79 5.99 -9.99
C ASP A 107 -13.24 6.18 -8.52
N VAL A 108 -12.69 7.19 -7.84
CA VAL A 108 -12.98 7.53 -6.43
C VAL A 108 -14.27 8.34 -6.30
N THR A 109 -14.97 8.63 -7.39
CA THR A 109 -16.24 9.35 -7.35
C THR A 109 -17.35 8.54 -7.99
N GLY A 110 -18.16 7.87 -7.18
CA GLY A 110 -19.31 7.08 -7.63
C GLY A 110 -20.41 7.90 -8.34
N ARG A 111 -20.16 8.35 -9.57
CA ARG A 111 -21.18 8.88 -10.48
C ARG A 111 -21.05 8.23 -11.85
N SER A 112 -22.07 7.43 -12.17
CA SER A 112 -22.34 6.92 -13.50
C SER A 112 -22.72 8.07 -14.44
N SER A 113 -21.99 8.25 -15.54
CA SER A 113 -22.45 9.03 -16.70
C SER A 113 -22.91 8.08 -17.80
N ALA A 114 -24.16 8.23 -18.19
CA ALA A 114 -24.75 7.67 -19.41
C ALA A 114 -24.31 8.46 -20.65
#